data_AF-A0A1G1GTA1-F1
#
_entry.id   AF-A0A1G1GTA1-F1
#
_cell.length_a   1.000
_cell.length_b   1.000
_cell.length_c   1.000
_cell.angle_alpha   90.00
_cell.angle_beta   90.00
_cell.angle_gamma   90.00
#
_symmetry.space_group_name_H-M   'P 1'
#
loop_
_entity.id
_entity.type
_entity.pdbx_description
1 polymer ?
#
loop_
_entity_poly.entity_id
_entity_poly.type
_entity_poly.pdbx_seq_one_letter_code
_entity_poly.pdbx_strand_id
1 'polypeptide(L)' 'MTNARFDDQVRDGMKEFALHNKPYVKAGAVIGITGLKRIIFGAVMAFSRRKIESFDDREQAKQWLAAN' A
#
# COMPACT_ATOMS: atom_id res chain seq x y z
N MET A 1 18.07 -10.03 3.46
CA MET A 1 18.04 -9.12 2.30
C MET A 1 17.50 -7.78 2.80
N THR A 2 18.34 -6.77 3.03
CA THR A 2 17.98 -5.62 3.90
C THR A 2 18.29 -4.25 3.28
N ASN A 3 18.28 -4.13 1.95
CA ASN A 3 18.65 -2.86 1.30
C ASN A 3 17.90 -2.58 0.00
N ALA A 4 16.57 -2.72 0.01
CA ALA A 4 15.76 -2.16 -1.06
C ALA A 4 15.79 -0.62 -0.94
N ARG A 5 16.69 0.02 -1.70
CA ARG A 5 16.63 1.46 -1.91
C ARG A 5 15.31 1.75 -2.62
N PHE A 6 14.56 2.71 -2.10
CA PHE A 6 13.38 3.25 -2.76
C PHE A 6 13.88 3.99 -4.00
N ASP A 7 14.07 3.28 -5.11
CA ASP A 7 14.45 3.85 -6.40
C ASP A 7 13.24 3.93 -7.35
N ASP A 8 13.41 4.61 -8.47
CA ASP A 8 12.36 4.77 -9.48
C ASP A 8 11.86 3.43 -10.03
N GLN A 9 12.72 2.41 -10.08
CA GLN A 9 12.34 1.07 -10.56
C GLN A 9 11.44 0.36 -9.55
N VAL A 10 11.72 0.47 -8.25
CA VAL A 10 10.85 -0.06 -7.19
C VAL A 10 9.50 0.67 -7.21
N ARG A 11 9.50 1.98 -7.39
CA ARG A 11 8.26 2.78 -7.55
C ARG A 11 7.46 2.30 -8.76
N ASP A 12 8.09 2.15 -9.92
CA ASP A 12 7.41 1.80 -11.16
C ASP A 12 6.89 0.36 -11.14
N GLY A 13 7.67 -0.57 -10.57
CA GLY A 13 7.22 -1.94 -10.32
C GLY A 13 6.04 -2.02 -9.35
N MET A 14 6.06 -1.22 -8.26
CA MET A 14 4.90 -1.12 -7.37
C MET A 14 3.68 -0.53 -8.08
N LYS A 15 3.86 0.43 -8.97
CA LYS A 15 2.79 1.05 -9.75
C LYS A 15 2.18 0.06 -10.76
N GLU A 16 2.99 -0.69 -11.49
CA GLU A 16 2.54 -1.73 -12.43
C GLU A 16 1.81 -2.87 -11.72
N PHE A 17 2.41 -3.42 -10.66
CA PHE A 17 1.76 -4.44 -9.83
C PHE A 17 0.43 -3.92 -9.28
N ALA A 18 0.38 -2.63 -8.92
CA ALA A 18 -0.82 -2.04 -8.40
C ALA A 18 -1.93 -1.85 -9.45
N LEU A 19 -1.56 -1.52 -10.68
CA LEU A 19 -2.49 -1.33 -11.79
C LEU A 19 -3.11 -2.66 -12.26
N HIS A 20 -2.30 -3.71 -12.44
CA HIS A 20 -2.78 -4.98 -12.98
C HIS A 20 -3.66 -5.77 -12.00
N ASN A 21 -3.51 -5.59 -10.69
CA ASN A 21 -4.37 -6.23 -9.69
C ASN A 21 -5.66 -5.46 -9.36
N LYS A 22 -5.83 -4.26 -9.92
CA LYS A 22 -6.94 -3.36 -9.61
C LYS A 22 -8.35 -3.94 -9.85
N PRO A 23 -8.65 -4.73 -10.90
CA PRO A 23 -10.02 -5.20 -11.11
C PRO A 23 -10.44 -6.32 -10.14
N TYR A 24 -9.49 -7.01 -9.50
CA TYR A 24 -9.78 -8.17 -8.64
C TYR A 24 -9.68 -7.88 -7.14
N VAL A 25 -9.06 -6.76 -6.76
CA VAL A 25 -8.81 -6.40 -5.35
C VAL A 25 -9.63 -5.16 -4.98
N LYS A 26 -10.72 -5.37 -4.23
CA LYS A 26 -11.65 -4.33 -3.77
C LYS A 26 -11.01 -3.35 -2.78
N ALA A 27 -10.21 -3.87 -1.85
CA ALA A 27 -9.49 -3.09 -0.85
C ALA A 27 -8.24 -3.84 -0.36
N GLY A 28 -7.25 -3.11 0.16
CA GLY A 28 -6.05 -3.69 0.78
C GLY A 28 -5.70 -3.01 2.10
N ALA A 29 -5.04 -3.72 2.99
CA ALA A 29 -4.56 -3.15 4.25
C ALA A 29 -3.09 -3.49 4.44
N VAL A 30 -2.29 -2.52 4.88
CA VAL A 30 -0.85 -2.69 5.13
C VAL A 30 -0.54 -2.33 6.57
N ILE A 31 0.27 -3.15 7.24
CA ILE A 31 0.68 -2.93 8.64
C ILE A 31 2.20 -2.78 8.69
N GLY A 32 2.69 -1.95 9.61
CA GLY A 32 4.12 -1.81 9.89
C GLY A 32 4.85 -0.79 9.01
N ILE A 33 4.12 0.08 8.30
CA ILE A 33 4.71 1.23 7.60
C ILE A 33 4.74 2.44 8.55
N THR A 34 5.94 2.86 8.93
CA THR A 34 6.14 4.00 9.84
C THR A 34 7.06 5.06 9.23
N GLY A 35 7.03 6.28 9.81
CA GLY A 35 7.90 7.39 9.42
C GLY A 35 7.77 7.82 7.95
N LEU A 36 8.90 8.10 7.31
CA LEU A 36 8.95 8.56 5.92
C LEU A 36 8.26 7.61 4.93
N LYS A 37 8.31 6.29 5.18
CA LYS A 37 7.66 5.29 4.33
C LYS A 37 6.14 5.48 4.30
N ARG A 38 5.51 5.96 5.38
CA ARG A 38 4.06 6.21 5.45
C ARG A 38 3.66 7.40 4.58
N ILE A 39 4.49 8.44 4.54
CA ILE A 39 4.30 9.61 3.68
C ILE A 39 4.37 9.19 2.21
N ILE A 40 5.41 8.45 1.82
CA ILE A 40 5.58 7.96 0.44
C ILE A 40 4.41 7.04 0.07
N PHE A 41 4.02 6.12 0.94
CA PHE A 41 2.89 5.22 0.72
C PHE A 41 1.59 5.99 0.46
N GLY A 42 1.26 7.00 1.28
CA GLY A 42 0.06 7.83 1.10
C GLY A 42 0.05 8.55 -0.25
N ALA A 43 1.19 9.09 -0.69
CA ALA A 43 1.31 9.73 -2.00
C ALA A 43 1.04 8.75 -3.16
N VAL A 44 1.57 7.52 -3.08
CA VAL A 44 1.33 6.48 -4.09
C VAL A 44 -0.15 6.05 -4.10
N MET A 45 -0.81 5.95 -2.94
CA MET A 45 -2.22 5.58 -2.86
C MET A 45 -3.15 6.65 -3.44
N ALA A 46 -2.90 7.92 -3.11
CA ALA A 46 -3.64 9.05 -3.67
C ALA A 46 -3.53 9.09 -5.20
N PHE A 47 -2.31 8.90 -5.74
CA PHE A 47 -2.08 8.90 -7.18
C PHE A 47 -2.68 7.68 -7.90
N SER A 48 -2.60 6.49 -7.29
CA SER A 48 -3.08 5.24 -7.91
C SER A 48 -4.60 5.07 -7.84
N ARG A 49 -5.31 5.91 -7.08
CA ARG A 49 -6.76 5.80 -6.81
C ARG A 49 -7.15 4.40 -6.32
N ARG A 50 -6.26 3.76 -5.53
CA ARG A 50 -6.51 2.46 -4.91
C ARG A 50 -6.95 2.63 -3.47
N LYS A 51 -7.85 1.75 -3.03
CA LYS A 51 -8.35 1.73 -1.67
C LYS A 51 -7.47 0.83 -0.81
N ILE A 52 -6.24 1.29 -0.55
CA ILE A 52 -5.30 0.58 0.32
C ILE A 52 -4.90 1.49 1.46
N GLU A 53 -5.16 1.07 2.69
CA GLU A 53 -4.94 1.87 3.89
C GLU A 53 -3.83 1.27 4.77
N SER A 54 -3.13 2.13 5.50
CA SER A 54 -2.09 1.74 6.46
C SER A 54 -2.64 1.71 7.89
N PHE A 55 -2.34 0.66 8.64
CA PHE A 55 -2.76 0.47 10.02
C PHE A 55 -1.57 0.15 10.92
N ASP A 56 -1.69 0.50 12.19
CA ASP A 56 -0.69 0.15 13.21
C ASP A 56 -1.02 -1.21 13.87
N ASP A 57 -2.30 -1.60 13.87
CA ASP A 57 -2.80 -2.84 14.47
C ASP A 57 -3.40 -3.80 13.42
N ARG A 58 -3.20 -5.10 13.66
CA ARG A 58 -3.67 -6.16 12.75
C ARG A 58 -5.17 -6.38 12.81
N GLU A 59 -5.78 -6.28 13.98
CA GLU A 59 -7.21 -6.50 14.12
C GLU A 59 -8.00 -5.32 13.53
N GLN A 60 -7.52 -4.10 13.73
CA GLN A 60 -8.06 -2.91 13.06
C GLN A 60 -8.03 -3.04 11.54
N ALA A 61 -6.90 -3.50 10.97
CA ALA A 61 -6.76 -3.73 9.53
C ALA A 61 -7.78 -4.75 9.00
N LYS A 62 -7.97 -5.87 9.71
CA LYS A 62 -8.94 -6.91 9.33
C LYS A 62 -10.38 -6.41 9.41
N GLN A 63 -10.73 -5.69 10.47
CA GLN A 63 -12.07 -5.13 10.64
C GLN A 63 -12.40 -4.15 9.51
N TRP A 64 -11.45 -3.29 9.16
CA TRP A 64 -11.61 -2.39 8.03
C TRP A 64 -11.77 -3.15 6.71
N LEU A 65 -10.98 -4.20 6.45
CA LEU A 65 -11.14 -5.02 5.24
C LEU A 65 -12.51 -5.69 5.15
N ALA A 66 -13.01 -6.24 6.26
CA ALA A 66 -14.33 -6.89 6.30
C ALA A 66 -15.49 -5.91 6.07
N ALA A 67 -15.32 -4.64 6.44
CA ALA A 67 -16.32 -3.59 6.26
C ALA A 67 -16.30 -2.94 4.85
N ASN A 68 -15.32 -3.27 4.00
CA ASN A 68 -15.08 -2.59 2.73
C ASN A 68 -15.35 -3.41 1.49
#